data_AF-A0AAX3I3Q6-F1
#
_entry.id   AF-A0AAX3I3Q6-F1
#
_cell.length_a   1.000
_cell.length_b   1.000
_cell.length_c   1.000
_cell.angle_alpha   90.00
_cell.angle_beta   90.00
_cell.angle_gamma   90.00
#
_symmetry.space_group_name_H-M   'P 1'
#
loop_
_entity.id
_entity.type
_entity.pdbx_description
1 polymer ?
#
loop_
_entity_poly.entity_id
_entity_poly.type
_entity_poly.pdbx_seq_one_letter_code
_entity_poly.pdbx_strand_id
1 'polypeptide(L)'
;MNTITMTEIKELARQTGNTPMAVLTDLIDRGYQLVEDAPIPKGTPLTSSKDALAQWKATKQQVADDMYKSDPLVRQLIDADNAYQTFAPQAKKSVLQRDEQGNITGTSKSMLTGATQREQAELMAAIRATYNQGGN
;
A
#
# COMPACT_ATOMS: atom_id res chain seq x y z
N MET A 1 39.52 28.17 -18.44
CA MET A 1 38.60 28.88 -17.54
C MET A 1 37.74 27.80 -16.92
N ASN A 2 37.86 27.57 -15.61
CA ASN A 2 37.17 26.44 -14.98
C ASN A 2 35.80 26.91 -14.51
N THR A 3 34.75 26.29 -15.02
CA THR A 3 33.37 26.59 -14.66
C THR A 3 32.82 25.44 -13.84
N ILE A 4 31.99 25.74 -12.85
CA ILE A 4 31.28 24.73 -12.05
C ILE A 4 29.82 25.10 -11.94
N THR A 5 28.94 24.10 -11.90
CA THR A 5 27.51 24.34 -11.70
C THR A 5 27.07 24.13 -10.26
N MET A 6 25.91 24.69 -9.90
CA MET A 6 25.37 24.56 -8.54
C MET A 6 25.03 23.10 -8.20
N THR A 7 24.65 22.30 -9.19
CA THR A 7 24.40 20.86 -9.01
C THR A 7 25.69 20.11 -8.64
N GLU A 8 26.81 20.43 -9.29
CA GLU A 8 28.12 19.85 -9.01
C GLU A 8 28.62 20.25 -7.61
N ILE A 9 28.41 21.52 -7.21
CA ILE A 9 28.75 22.00 -5.86
C ILE A 9 27.98 21.23 -4.78
N LYS A 10 26.68 20.96 -5.01
CA LYS A 10 25.86 20.19 -4.07
C LYS A 10 26.33 18.74 -3.96
N GLU A 11 26.73 18.13 -5.06
CA GLU A 11 27.26 16.76 -5.04
C GLU A 11 28.62 16.69 -4.35
N LEU A 12 29.51 17.66 -4.62
CA LEU A 12 30.79 17.80 -3.92
C LEU A 12 30.60 18.04 -2.42
N ALA A 13 29.64 18.86 -2.03
CA ALA A 13 29.26 19.07 -0.63
C ALA A 13 28.78 17.77 0.03
N ARG A 14 27.96 16.97 -0.67
CA ARG A 14 27.50 15.66 -0.20
C ARG A 14 28.65 14.66 -0.03
N GLN A 15 29.62 14.66 -0.95
CA GLN A 15 30.77 13.75 -0.92
C GLN A 15 31.81 14.14 0.13
N THR A 16 32.01 15.44 0.36
CA THR A 16 33.01 15.97 1.30
C THR A 16 32.47 16.16 2.72
N GLY A 17 31.15 16.11 2.91
CA GLY A 17 30.49 16.39 4.19
C GLY A 17 30.50 17.88 4.57
N ASN A 18 30.99 18.75 3.68
CA ASN A 18 31.03 20.19 3.88
C ASN A 18 29.74 20.86 3.44
N THR A 19 29.49 22.09 3.90
CA THR A 19 28.34 22.85 3.42
C THR A 19 28.55 23.28 1.97
N PRO A 20 27.50 23.37 1.14
CA PRO A 20 27.60 23.85 -0.24
C PRO A 20 28.27 25.22 -0.36
N MET A 21 28.09 26.08 0.66
CA MET A 21 28.74 27.38 0.73
C MET A 21 30.25 27.27 0.93
N ALA A 22 30.71 26.40 1.83
CA ALA A 22 32.14 26.19 2.06
C ALA A 22 32.84 25.64 0.80
N VAL A 23 32.20 24.70 0.11
CA VAL A 23 32.69 24.16 -1.17
C VAL A 23 32.73 25.23 -2.26
N LEU A 24 31.70 26.08 -2.35
CA LEU A 24 31.68 27.22 -3.27
C LEU A 24 32.84 28.19 -2.98
N THR A 25 33.08 28.54 -1.72
CA THR A 25 34.18 29.43 -1.32
C THR A 25 35.54 28.85 -1.71
N ASP A 26 35.79 27.58 -1.40
CA ASP A 26 37.03 26.89 -1.79
C ASP A 26 37.25 26.86 -3.30
N LEU A 27 36.16 26.73 -4.08
CA LEU A 27 36.22 26.70 -5.54
C LEU A 27 36.44 28.08 -6.15
N ILE A 28 35.84 29.13 -5.58
CA ILE A 28 36.09 30.53 -5.96
C ILE A 28 37.56 30.89 -5.70
N ASP A 29 38.11 30.49 -4.55
CA ASP A 29 39.53 30.71 -4.22
C ASP A 29 40.48 29.98 -5.17
N ARG A 30 40.03 28.85 -5.75
CA ARG A 30 40.74 28.09 -6.80
C ARG A 30 40.50 28.63 -8.21
N GLY A 31 39.75 29.72 -8.37
CA GLY A 31 39.48 30.38 -9.64
C GLY A 31 38.36 29.75 -10.47
N TYR A 32 37.48 28.95 -9.87
CA TYR A 32 36.28 28.45 -10.54
C TYR A 32 35.19 29.53 -10.59
N GLN A 33 34.49 29.63 -11.72
CA GLN A 33 33.33 30.51 -11.86
C GLN A 33 32.03 29.70 -11.83
N LEU A 34 31.08 30.17 -11.02
CA LEU A 34 29.74 29.58 -10.97
C LEU A 34 28.99 29.92 -12.27
N VAL A 35 28.58 28.88 -12.99
CA VAL A 35 27.69 29.01 -14.14
C VAL A 35 26.31 28.53 -13.74
N GLU A 36 25.29 29.27 -14.14
CA GLU A 36 23.89 28.92 -13.89
C GLU A 36 23.57 27.62 -14.65
N ASP A 37 23.04 26.62 -13.92
CA ASP A 37 22.65 25.36 -14.53
C ASP A 37 21.63 25.61 -15.66
N ALA A 38 21.76 24.87 -16.76
CA ALA A 38 20.76 24.88 -17.82
C ALA A 38 19.39 24.58 -17.20
N PRO A 39 18.32 25.31 -17.60
CA PRO A 39 17.00 25.10 -17.02
C PRO A 39 16.61 23.64 -17.20
N ILE A 40 16.56 22.91 -16.08
CA ILE A 40 16.04 21.55 -16.06
C ILE A 40 14.65 21.63 -16.67
N PRO A 41 14.32 20.81 -17.70
CA PRO A 41 12.99 20.80 -18.25
C PRO A 41 12.04 20.52 -17.09
N LYS A 42 11.29 21.55 -16.68
CA LYS A 42 10.19 21.40 -15.73
C LYS A 42 9.30 20.36 -16.39
N GLY A 43 9.20 19.19 -15.77
CA GLY A 43 8.41 18.07 -16.27
C GLY A 43 7.03 18.57 -16.71
N THR A 44 6.46 17.86 -17.68
CA THR A 44 5.21 18.16 -18.38
C THR A 44 4.33 19.12 -17.57
N PRO A 45 4.07 20.35 -18.05
CA PRO A 45 3.25 21.29 -17.31
C PRO A 45 1.95 20.56 -16.92
N LEU A 46 1.50 20.79 -15.69
CA LEU A 46 0.26 20.21 -15.15
C LEU A 46 -0.93 20.80 -15.94
N THR A 47 -1.09 20.38 -17.20
CA THR A 47 -2.10 20.86 -18.14
C THR A 47 -3.48 20.35 -17.78
N SER A 48 -3.56 19.39 -16.85
CA SER A 48 -4.79 18.79 -16.34
C SER A 48 -4.67 18.38 -14.88
N SER A 49 -5.72 18.63 -14.10
CA SER A 49 -5.85 18.17 -12.71
C SER A 49 -5.77 16.65 -12.57
N LYS A 50 -6.13 15.91 -13.62
CA LYS A 50 -6.02 14.44 -13.67
C LYS A 50 -4.57 13.98 -13.72
N ASP A 51 -3.73 14.68 -14.48
CA ASP A 51 -2.30 14.37 -14.60
C ASP A 51 -1.54 14.75 -13.33
N ALA A 52 -1.95 15.84 -12.67
CA ALA A 52 -1.44 16.20 -11.35
C ALA A 52 -1.72 15.13 -10.30
N LEU A 53 -2.93 14.56 -10.29
CA LEU A 53 -3.29 13.49 -9.37
C LEU A 53 -2.55 12.19 -9.68
N ALA A 54 -2.35 11.87 -10.96
CA ALA A 54 -1.57 10.71 -11.39
C ALA A 54 -0.10 10.85 -11.00
N GLN A 55 0.52 12.01 -11.25
CA GLN A 55 1.88 12.30 -10.81
C GLN A 55 1.99 12.27 -9.29
N TRP A 56 1.08 12.91 -8.55
CA TRP A 56 1.10 12.88 -7.08
C TRP A 56 1.04 11.46 -6.53
N LYS A 57 0.18 10.60 -7.09
CA LYS A 57 0.13 9.17 -6.72
C LYS A 57 1.43 8.45 -7.00
N ALA A 58 2.02 8.66 -8.18
CA ALA A 58 3.29 8.05 -8.56
C ALA A 58 4.44 8.51 -7.64
N THR A 59 4.55 9.82 -7.38
CA THR A 59 5.59 10.37 -6.50
C THR A 59 5.41 9.88 -5.07
N LYS A 60 4.18 9.81 -4.56
CA LYS A 60 3.89 9.27 -3.23
C LYS A 60 4.32 7.81 -3.11
N GLN A 61 4.06 7.00 -4.13
CA GLN A 61 4.49 5.60 -4.16
C GLN A 61 6.01 5.48 -4.16
N GLN A 62 6.69 6.28 -4.99
CA GLN A 62 8.13 6.27 -5.09
C GLN A 62 8.81 6.67 -3.77
N VAL A 63 8.31 7.72 -3.11
CA VAL A 63 8.82 8.14 -1.79
C VAL A 63 8.58 7.07 -0.73
N ALA A 64 7.42 6.42 -0.74
CA ALA A 64 7.14 5.32 0.18
C ALA A 64 8.10 4.13 -0.05
N ASP A 65 8.36 3.77 -1.30
CA ASP A 65 9.29 2.68 -1.65
C ASP A 65 10.74 3.02 -1.26
N ASP A 66 11.15 4.27 -1.43
CA ASP A 66 12.49 4.74 -1.02
C ASP A 66 12.63 4.80 0.51
N MET A 67 11.59 5.23 1.23
CA MET A 67 11.56 5.19 2.70
C MET A 67 11.58 3.75 3.24
N TYR A 68 10.84 2.83 2.60
CA TYR A 68 10.84 1.41 2.95
C TYR A 68 12.23 0.77 2.79
N LYS A 69 12.99 1.17 1.76
CA LYS A 69 14.35 0.67 1.51
C LYS A 69 15.41 1.31 2.39
N SER A 70 15.28 2.59 2.69
CA SER A 70 16.29 3.36 3.43
C SER A 70 16.21 3.22 4.94
N ASP A 71 15.02 2.96 5.50
CA ASP A 71 14.81 2.89 6.95
C ASP A 71 14.21 1.53 7.40
N PRO A 72 14.97 0.71 8.15
CA PRO A 72 14.49 -0.58 8.65
C PRO A 72 13.33 -0.45 9.65
N LEU A 73 13.19 0.68 10.35
CA LEU A 73 12.12 0.92 11.33
C LEU A 73 10.79 1.23 10.62
N VAL A 74 10.85 2.01 9.53
CA VAL A 74 9.70 2.25 8.65
C VAL A 74 9.23 0.95 8.00
N ARG A 75 10.16 0.10 7.56
CA ARG A 75 9.83 -1.24 7.05
C ARG A 75 9.07 -2.09 8.07
N GLN A 76 9.57 -2.19 9.29
CA GLN A 76 8.92 -2.97 10.34
C GLN A 76 7.52 -2.44 10.69
N LEU A 77 7.32 -1.12 10.70
CA LEU A 77 6.01 -0.51 10.93
C LEU A 77 5.02 -0.80 9.80
N ILE A 78 5.45 -0.71 8.53
CA ILE A 78 4.62 -1.03 7.37
C ILE A 78 4.26 -2.53 7.35
N ASP A 79 5.24 -3.40 7.63
CA ASP A 79 4.99 -4.85 7.69
C ASP A 79 4.04 -5.20 8.85
N ALA A 80 4.14 -4.51 9.99
CA ALA A 80 3.23 -4.68 11.11
C ALA A 80 1.81 -4.17 10.81
N ASP A 81 1.66 -3.02 10.15
CA ASP A 81 0.35 -2.50 9.74
C ASP A 81 -0.32 -3.40 8.70
N ASN A 82 0.43 -3.90 7.73
CA ASN A 82 -0.05 -4.89 6.75
C ASN A 82 -0.49 -6.20 7.42
N ALA A 83 0.28 -6.68 8.40
CA ALA A 83 -0.12 -7.82 9.22
C ALA A 83 -1.40 -7.50 10.00
N TYR A 84 -1.51 -6.33 10.62
CA TYR A 84 -2.69 -5.96 11.40
C TYR A 84 -3.96 -5.85 10.55
N GLN A 85 -3.86 -5.32 9.33
CA GLN A 85 -4.98 -5.28 8.39
C GLN A 85 -5.40 -6.67 7.89
N THR A 86 -4.45 -7.60 7.71
CA THR A 86 -4.78 -8.99 7.38
C THR A 86 -5.33 -9.77 8.59
N PHE A 87 -4.96 -9.38 9.81
CA PHE A 87 -5.54 -9.85 11.06
C PHE A 87 -6.85 -9.15 11.44
N ALA A 88 -7.32 -8.17 10.66
CA ALA A 88 -8.63 -7.56 10.89
C ALA A 88 -9.66 -8.71 11.00
N PRO A 89 -10.43 -8.75 12.11
CA PRO A 89 -11.31 -9.88 12.36
C PRO A 89 -12.24 -10.03 11.17
N GLN A 90 -12.06 -11.11 10.42
CA GLN A 90 -13.02 -11.57 9.41
C GLN A 90 -14.40 -11.44 10.07
N ALA A 91 -15.21 -10.50 9.60
CA ALA A 91 -16.54 -10.24 10.17
C ALA A 91 -17.20 -11.61 10.31
N LYS A 92 -17.44 -12.05 11.56
CA LYS A 92 -18.04 -13.36 11.85
C LYS A 92 -19.24 -13.47 10.94
N LYS A 93 -19.16 -14.31 9.90
CA LYS A 93 -20.22 -14.42 8.89
C LYS A 93 -21.50 -14.72 9.65
N SER A 94 -22.38 -13.74 9.72
CA SER A 94 -23.63 -13.84 10.47
C SER A 94 -24.38 -15.05 9.94
N VAL A 95 -24.75 -15.95 10.85
CA VAL A 95 -25.60 -17.09 10.49
C VAL A 95 -26.97 -16.60 10.01
N LEU A 96 -27.40 -15.43 10.48
CA LEU A 96 -28.65 -14.77 10.10
C LEU A 96 -28.48 -13.99 8.78
N GLN A 97 -29.33 -14.30 7.81
CA GLN A 97 -29.56 -13.50 6.60
C GLN A 97 -30.60 -12.43 6.92
N ARG A 98 -30.34 -11.19 6.49
CA ARG A 98 -31.22 -10.05 6.72
C ARG A 98 -31.56 -9.36 5.40
N ASP A 99 -32.75 -8.78 5.31
CA ASP A 99 -33.13 -7.90 4.20
C ASP A 99 -32.47 -6.51 4.33
N GLU A 100 -32.69 -5.66 3.33
CA GLU A 100 -32.18 -4.28 3.29
C GLU A 100 -32.77 -3.39 4.41
N GLN A 101 -33.90 -3.79 5.00
CA GLN A 101 -34.51 -3.10 6.14
C GLN A 101 -34.03 -3.66 7.50
N GLY A 102 -33.16 -4.69 7.50
CA GLY A 102 -32.58 -5.29 8.70
C GLY A 102 -33.41 -6.39 9.36
N ASN A 103 -34.53 -6.82 8.77
CA ASN A 103 -35.34 -7.93 9.25
C ASN A 103 -34.69 -9.27 8.89
N ILE A 104 -34.92 -10.30 9.70
CA ILE A 104 -34.35 -11.64 9.48
C ILE A 104 -35.18 -12.36 8.42
N THR A 105 -34.56 -12.66 7.27
CA THR A 105 -35.18 -13.40 6.16
C THR A 105 -34.88 -14.90 6.21
N GLY A 106 -33.80 -15.30 6.89
CA GLY A 106 -33.45 -16.71 7.04
C GLY A 106 -32.15 -16.94 7.78
N THR A 107 -31.73 -18.20 7.86
CA THR A 107 -30.45 -18.62 8.45
C THR A 107 -29.65 -19.46 7.47
N SER A 108 -28.37 -19.16 7.27
CA SER A 108 -27.45 -19.91 6.40
C SER A 108 -27.03 -21.26 6.99
N LYS A 109 -27.06 -21.38 8.33
CA LYS A 109 -26.81 -22.60 9.10
C LYS A 109 -27.90 -22.76 10.14
N SER A 110 -28.25 -24.00 10.47
CA SER A 110 -29.21 -24.28 11.54
C SER A 110 -28.68 -23.79 12.88
N MET A 111 -29.49 -23.02 13.61
CA MET A 111 -29.15 -22.53 14.95
C MET A 111 -29.02 -23.66 15.98
N LEU A 112 -29.71 -24.79 15.75
CA LEU A 112 -29.73 -25.92 16.67
C LEU A 112 -28.56 -26.89 16.46
N THR A 113 -28.16 -27.10 15.20
CA THR A 113 -27.18 -28.14 14.83
C THR A 113 -25.91 -27.59 14.19
N GLY A 114 -25.87 -26.30 13.85
CA GLY A 114 -24.76 -25.68 13.11
C GLY A 114 -24.60 -26.16 11.67
N ALA A 115 -25.38 -27.15 11.24
CA ALA A 115 -25.33 -27.74 9.91
C ALA A 115 -25.92 -26.80 8.86
N THR A 116 -25.31 -26.78 7.68
CA THR A 116 -25.85 -26.12 6.50
C THR A 116 -27.09 -26.85 5.98
N GLN A 117 -27.94 -26.16 5.22
CA GLN A 117 -29.13 -26.79 4.62
C GLN A 117 -28.79 -28.01 3.76
N ARG A 118 -27.62 -28.00 3.11
CA ARG A 118 -27.13 -29.11 2.29
C ARG A 118 -26.81 -30.34 3.14
N GLU A 119 -26.04 -30.16 4.21
CA GLU A 119 -25.69 -31.25 5.13
C GLU A 119 -26.93 -31.86 5.80
N GLN A 120 -27.93 -31.03 6.13
CA GLN A 120 -29.20 -31.51 6.66
C GLN A 120 -30.01 -32.30 5.62
N ALA A 121 -30.01 -31.85 4.35
CA ALA A 121 -30.67 -32.57 3.28
C ALA A 121 -30.00 -33.93 3.00
N GLU A 122 -28.66 -33.97 3.02
CA GLU A 122 -27.88 -35.20 2.87
C GLU A 122 -28.11 -36.16 4.05
N LEU A 123 -28.14 -35.67 5.30
CA LEU A 123 -28.48 -36.48 6.48
C LEU A 123 -29.91 -37.04 6.39
N MET A 124 -30.89 -36.21 6.02
CA MET A 124 -32.28 -36.65 5.85
C MET A 124 -32.44 -37.65 4.70
N ALA A 125 -31.64 -37.54 3.64
CA ALA A 125 -31.61 -38.52 2.55
C ALA A 125 -31.00 -39.86 3.02
N ALA A 126 -29.90 -39.81 3.78
CA ALA A 126 -29.28 -41.00 4.36
C ALA A 126 -30.21 -41.72 5.35
N ILE A 127 -30.87 -40.97 6.24
CA ILE A 127 -31.89 -41.52 7.17
C ILE A 127 -33.01 -42.19 6.37
N ARG A 128 -33.57 -41.53 5.35
CA ARG A 128 -34.61 -42.14 4.50
C ARG A 128 -34.14 -43.40 3.79
N ALA A 129 -32.90 -43.42 3.30
CA ALA A 129 -32.31 -44.61 2.68
C ALA A 129 -32.18 -45.78 3.67
N THR A 130 -31.81 -45.51 4.92
CA THR A 130 -31.73 -46.55 5.96
C THR A 130 -33.10 -47.07 6.41
N TYR A 131 -34.13 -46.21 6.50
CA TYR A 131 -35.47 -46.62 6.91
C TYR A 131 -36.22 -47.40 5.82
N ASN A 132 -36.01 -47.07 4.54
CA ASN A 132 -36.61 -47.82 3.43
C ASN A 132 -35.98 -49.22 3.21
N GLN A 133 -34.84 -49.51 3.85
CA GLN A 133 -34.21 -50.84 3.80
C GLN A 133 -34.65 -51.78 4.94
N GLY A 134 -35.41 -51.28 5.93
CA GLY A 134 -35.92 -52.07 7.07
C GLY A 134 -37.34 -52.61 6.89
N GLY A 135 -37.96 -52.46 5.72
CA GLY A 135 -39.27 -52.99 5.40
C GLY A 135 -39.19 -54.35 4.70
N ASN A 136 -38.84 -55.40 5.47
CA ASN A 136 -39.11 -56.81 5.15
C ASN A 136 -39.51 -57.52 6.45
#